data_AF-K2EYJ0-F1
#
_entry.id   AF-K2EYJ0-F1
#
_cell.length_a   1.000
_cell.length_b   1.000
_cell.length_c   1.000
_cell.angle_alpha   90.00
_cell.angle_beta   90.00
_cell.angle_gamma   90.00
#
_symmetry.space_group_name_H-M   'P 1'
#
loop_
_entity.id
_entity.type
_entity.pdbx_description
1 polymer ?
#
loop_
_entity_poly.entity_id
_entity_poly.type
_entity_poly.pdbx_seq_one_letter_code
_entity_poly.pdbx_strand_id
1 'polypeptide(L)'
;MLNKIIIKGAREHNLKNINLEIPKNKIVVFTGVSGSGKSSLAFDTIYAEGQRRYVESLSSYARQFLGIMNKPDVDLIEGLSPSISIDQKSVNRNPRSTVGTVTEIYDYFRLLYARIGHPFCPKCNLEISKLSPEEIVNKIIDIIEKWLLEDKIKPKKFTITSSLVIEKKGEFSSLFNNLKAKGFDRVVIDKKPHSLDEDIILIKTNKHTIEAVIDNFSLNYKNFKDQLFKAQIKSRLFEDVEKGLSLSDGLISLNDDKEKHIFSEKFSCPNCNISLPEIESRMFSFNSPLGACITCKGLGYVFYIDPDLVINKNLSINEGGIIPFNKVFYNVSWFSRLLRVFLKDNKISSSKLLKELSEKQLNKLLYGSNKIYK
;
A
#
# COMPACT_ATOMS: atom_id res chain seq x y z
N MET A 1 -43.71 -9.68 26.71
CA MET A 1 -43.31 -8.38 26.12
C MET A 1 -44.51 -7.77 25.42
N LEU A 2 -44.66 -6.44 25.41
CA LEU A 2 -45.69 -5.77 24.60
C LEU A 2 -45.44 -6.02 23.11
N ASN A 3 -46.45 -6.51 22.39
CA ASN A 3 -46.39 -6.79 20.94
C ASN A 3 -46.67 -5.55 20.06
N LYS A 4 -46.76 -4.37 20.68
CA LYS A 4 -47.01 -3.08 20.04
C LYS A 4 -46.15 -1.99 20.68
N ILE A 5 -45.87 -0.95 19.91
CA ILE A 5 -45.34 0.33 20.37
C ILE A 5 -46.54 1.24 20.59
N ILE A 6 -46.70 1.76 21.78
CA ILE A 6 -47.83 2.62 22.15
C ILE A 6 -47.29 4.04 22.31
N ILE A 7 -47.83 4.98 21.56
CA ILE A 7 -47.46 6.40 21.57
C ILE A 7 -48.67 7.18 22.07
N LYS A 8 -48.49 7.99 23.11
CA LYS A 8 -49.51 8.89 23.63
C LYS A 8 -49.02 10.33 23.62
N GLY A 9 -49.87 11.21 23.10
CA GLY A 9 -49.69 12.65 23.10
C GLY A 9 -48.45 13.14 22.36
N ALA A 10 -48.18 12.62 21.17
CA ALA A 10 -47.05 13.14 20.36
C ALA A 10 -47.40 14.50 19.76
N ARG A 11 -46.52 15.49 20.00
CA ARG A 11 -46.68 16.91 19.66
C ARG A 11 -45.47 17.52 18.94
N GLU A 12 -44.46 16.72 18.62
CA GLU A 12 -43.27 17.17 17.92
C GLU A 12 -43.63 17.90 16.61
N HIS A 13 -43.05 19.09 16.42
CA HIS A 13 -43.34 20.00 15.29
C HIS A 13 -44.84 20.31 15.09
N ASN A 14 -45.47 19.72 14.08
CA ASN A 14 -46.86 20.01 13.70
C ASN A 14 -47.84 18.90 14.12
N LEU A 15 -47.38 17.90 14.88
CA LEU A 15 -48.23 16.84 15.41
C LEU A 15 -49.26 17.42 16.39
N LYS A 16 -50.51 16.96 16.28
CA LYS A 16 -51.66 17.51 17.03
C LYS A 16 -52.04 16.61 18.21
N ASN A 17 -51.11 16.40 19.14
CA ASN A 17 -51.30 15.58 20.34
C ASN A 17 -51.84 14.17 20.03
N ILE A 18 -51.18 13.49 19.08
CA ILE A 18 -51.70 12.24 18.50
C ILE A 18 -51.40 11.03 19.38
N ASN A 19 -52.32 10.07 19.37
CA ASN A 19 -52.18 8.75 20.00
C ASN A 19 -52.17 7.68 18.90
N LEU A 20 -51.21 6.75 18.95
CA LEU A 20 -51.02 5.72 17.92
C LEU A 20 -50.53 4.42 18.55
N GLU A 21 -50.98 3.30 18.02
CA GLU A 21 -50.40 1.98 18.28
C GLU A 21 -49.75 1.43 17.01
N ILE A 22 -48.48 1.02 17.09
CA ILE A 22 -47.72 0.45 15.99
C ILE A 22 -47.44 -1.03 16.30
N PRO A 23 -47.83 -1.98 15.43
CA PRO A 23 -47.53 -3.39 15.66
C PRO A 23 -46.03 -3.65 15.56
N LYS A 24 -45.45 -4.39 16.51
CA LYS A 24 -44.05 -4.83 16.44
C LYS A 24 -43.87 -5.96 15.43
N ASN A 25 -42.63 -6.13 14.97
CA ASN A 25 -42.21 -7.23 14.10
C ASN A 25 -42.99 -7.28 12.77
N LYS A 26 -43.45 -6.11 12.31
CA LYS A 26 -44.13 -5.92 11.03
C LYS A 26 -43.46 -4.78 10.26
N ILE A 27 -43.55 -4.84 8.94
CA ILE A 27 -43.20 -3.70 8.09
C ILE A 27 -44.36 -2.70 8.19
N VAL A 28 -44.07 -1.54 8.79
CA VAL A 28 -45.04 -0.45 8.96
C VAL A 28 -44.63 0.70 8.05
N VAL A 29 -45.59 1.19 7.27
CA VAL A 29 -45.37 2.27 6.30
C VAL A 29 -46.16 3.50 6.73
N PHE A 30 -45.47 4.60 6.99
CA PHE A 30 -46.09 5.91 7.16
C PHE A 30 -46.32 6.56 5.80
N THR A 31 -47.57 6.95 5.51
CA THR A 31 -47.97 7.59 4.25
C THR A 31 -48.78 8.87 4.49
N GLY A 32 -48.85 9.74 3.49
CA GLY A 32 -49.54 11.04 3.57
C GLY A 32 -48.85 12.15 2.76
N VAL A 33 -49.51 13.29 2.60
CA VAL A 33 -49.02 14.45 1.82
C VAL A 33 -47.73 15.06 2.39
N SER A 34 -46.93 15.74 1.57
CA SER A 34 -45.74 16.44 2.06
C SER A 34 -46.09 17.40 3.20
N GLY A 35 -45.27 17.45 4.26
CA GLY A 35 -45.54 18.26 5.44
C GLY A 35 -46.59 17.70 6.42
N SER A 36 -47.18 16.52 6.18
CA SER A 36 -48.21 15.94 7.06
C SER A 36 -47.72 15.47 8.45
N GLY A 37 -46.46 15.70 8.82
CA GLY A 37 -45.89 15.24 10.10
C GLY A 37 -45.33 13.80 10.11
N LYS A 38 -45.22 13.13 8.95
CA LYS A 38 -44.63 11.77 8.86
C LYS A 38 -43.22 11.72 9.44
N SER A 39 -42.36 12.63 8.99
CA SER A 39 -40.97 12.67 9.45
C SER A 39 -40.87 13.07 10.91
N SER A 40 -41.74 13.99 11.36
CA SER A 40 -41.83 14.41 12.76
C SER A 40 -42.19 13.25 13.69
N LEU A 41 -43.12 12.39 13.27
CA LEU A 41 -43.45 11.19 14.03
C LEU A 41 -42.36 10.11 13.94
N ALA A 42 -41.88 9.79 12.74
CA ALA A 42 -40.96 8.67 12.53
C ALA A 42 -39.54 8.95 13.03
N PHE A 43 -38.96 10.09 12.64
CA PHE A 43 -37.59 10.46 12.94
C PHE A 43 -37.49 11.29 14.22
N ASP A 44 -38.24 12.38 14.30
CA ASP A 44 -38.07 13.36 15.38
C ASP A 44 -38.73 12.91 16.69
N THR A 45 -39.67 11.95 16.65
CA THR A 45 -40.32 11.38 17.85
C THR A 45 -39.86 9.95 18.14
N ILE A 46 -40.21 8.98 17.28
CA ILE A 46 -39.99 7.54 17.55
C ILE A 46 -38.50 7.19 17.55
N TYR A 47 -37.78 7.55 16.48
CA TYR A 47 -36.34 7.28 16.38
C TYR A 47 -35.54 8.07 17.42
N ALA A 48 -35.83 9.36 17.61
CA ALA A 48 -35.16 10.18 18.60
C ALA A 48 -35.29 9.60 20.02
N GLU A 49 -36.50 9.20 20.43
CA GLU A 49 -36.73 8.61 21.75
C GLU A 49 -36.07 7.23 21.88
N GLY A 50 -36.07 6.42 20.82
CA GLY A 50 -35.46 5.08 20.83
C GLY A 50 -33.93 5.15 20.91
N GLN A 51 -33.32 6.09 20.20
CA GLN A 51 -31.88 6.36 20.27
C GLN A 51 -31.51 6.94 21.65
N ARG A 52 -32.28 7.90 22.16
CA ARG A 52 -32.06 8.52 23.48
C ARG A 52 -32.06 7.47 24.60
N ARG A 53 -33.10 6.64 24.68
CA ARG A 53 -33.20 5.59 25.70
C ARG A 53 -32.07 4.56 25.63
N TYR A 54 -31.66 4.18 24.41
CA TYR A 54 -30.55 3.27 24.23
C TYR A 54 -29.23 3.89 24.70
N VAL A 55 -28.96 5.14 24.31
CA VAL A 55 -27.78 5.88 24.75
C VAL A 55 -27.74 6.11 26.26
N GLU A 56 -28.89 6.38 26.88
CA GLU A 56 -29.01 6.52 28.34
C GLU A 56 -28.69 5.23 29.09
N SER A 57 -28.89 4.06 28.45
CA SER A 57 -28.50 2.78 29.03
C SER A 57 -27.00 2.48 28.97
N LEU A 58 -26.23 3.28 28.21
CA LEU A 58 -24.76 3.17 28.16
C LEU A 58 -24.11 3.70 29.46
N SER A 59 -22.78 3.74 29.47
CA SER A 59 -22.00 4.13 30.65
C SER A 59 -22.41 5.51 31.22
N SER A 60 -22.23 5.69 32.53
CA SER A 60 -22.50 6.96 33.22
C SER A 60 -21.76 8.15 32.61
N TYR A 61 -20.56 7.91 32.06
CA TYR A 61 -19.78 8.88 31.31
C TYR A 61 -20.39 9.21 29.94
N ALA A 62 -20.87 8.19 29.21
CA ALA A 62 -21.53 8.40 27.91
C ALA A 62 -22.77 9.30 28.03
N ARG A 63 -23.51 9.23 29.15
CA ARG A 63 -24.64 10.14 29.45
C ARG A 63 -24.24 11.61 29.60
N GLN A 64 -23.02 11.89 30.06
CA GLN A 64 -22.52 13.26 30.22
C GLN A 64 -22.01 13.85 28.89
N PHE A 65 -21.48 13.00 28.00
CA PHE A 65 -20.80 13.41 26.76
C PHE A 65 -21.68 13.36 25.51
N LEU A 66 -22.59 12.40 25.42
CA LEU A 66 -23.62 12.39 24.39
C LEU A 66 -24.63 13.45 24.83
N GLY A 67 -24.41 14.68 24.35
CA GLY A 67 -25.17 15.86 24.73
C GLY A 67 -26.65 15.54 24.82
N ILE A 68 -27.33 16.13 25.81
CA ILE A 68 -28.75 15.91 26.11
C ILE A 68 -29.51 15.94 24.78
N MET A 69 -29.83 14.76 24.23
CA MET A 69 -30.66 14.69 23.04
C MET A 69 -31.99 15.28 23.49
N ASN A 70 -32.45 16.32 22.79
CA ASN A 70 -33.71 16.97 23.12
C ASN A 70 -34.77 15.89 23.23
N LYS A 71 -35.38 15.81 24.41
CA LYS A 71 -36.46 14.85 24.63
C LYS A 71 -37.61 15.27 23.71
N PRO A 72 -38.10 14.39 22.82
CA PRO A 72 -39.22 14.73 21.96
C PRO A 72 -40.46 15.07 22.78
N ASP A 73 -41.30 15.97 22.26
CA ASP A 73 -42.54 16.37 22.92
C ASP A 73 -43.60 15.26 22.75
N VAL A 74 -43.58 14.33 23.71
CA VAL A 74 -44.50 13.19 23.80
C VAL A 74 -44.76 12.84 25.27
N ASP A 75 -46.00 12.49 25.60
CA ASP A 75 -46.36 12.14 26.99
C ASP A 75 -45.79 10.77 27.38
N LEU A 76 -45.99 9.78 26.50
CA LEU A 76 -45.58 8.40 26.76
C LEU A 76 -45.28 7.66 25.46
N ILE A 77 -44.15 6.94 25.46
CA ILE A 77 -43.90 5.87 24.48
C ILE A 77 -43.56 4.59 25.23
N GLU A 78 -44.36 3.55 25.06
CA GLU A 78 -44.15 2.23 25.64
C GLU A 78 -43.84 1.19 24.58
N GLY A 79 -43.06 0.18 24.98
CA GLY A 79 -42.66 -0.89 24.08
C GLY A 79 -41.68 -0.45 22.98
N LEU A 80 -40.99 0.68 23.10
CA LEU A 80 -39.99 1.08 22.09
C LEU A 80 -38.74 0.19 22.15
N SER A 81 -38.23 -0.22 20.99
CA SER A 81 -36.93 -0.91 20.85
C SER A 81 -35.82 0.10 20.53
N PRO A 82 -34.53 -0.23 20.75
CA PRO A 82 -33.43 0.55 20.18
C PRO A 82 -33.64 0.77 18.69
N SER A 83 -33.53 2.02 18.24
CA SER A 83 -33.89 2.42 16.87
C SER A 83 -32.66 2.88 16.09
N ILE A 84 -32.65 2.54 14.80
CA ILE A 84 -31.63 2.97 13.84
C ILE A 84 -32.36 3.75 12.73
N SER A 85 -31.85 4.92 12.40
CA SER A 85 -32.33 5.71 11.27
C SER A 85 -31.49 5.36 10.05
N ILE A 86 -32.17 5.06 8.94
CA ILE A 86 -31.56 4.94 7.63
C ILE A 86 -32.24 5.99 6.76
N ASP A 87 -31.57 7.13 6.62
CA ASP A 87 -32.03 8.25 5.78
C ASP A 87 -31.06 8.49 4.62
N GLN A 88 -31.41 9.43 3.75
CA GLN A 88 -30.55 9.87 2.65
C GLN A 88 -29.69 11.08 3.03
N LYS A 89 -29.54 11.43 4.32
CA LYS A 89 -28.80 12.63 4.70
C LYS A 89 -27.31 12.44 4.38
N SER A 90 -26.76 13.52 3.83
CA SER A 90 -25.38 13.71 3.34
C SER A 90 -24.38 12.59 3.64
N VAL A 91 -24.07 11.80 2.62
CA VAL A 91 -22.86 10.97 2.60
C VAL A 91 -21.66 11.89 2.77
N ASN A 92 -20.92 11.73 3.87
CA ASN A 92 -19.72 12.52 4.13
C ASN A 92 -18.77 12.44 2.92
N ARG A 93 -18.46 13.59 2.31
CA ARG A 93 -17.54 13.71 1.18
C ARG A 93 -16.09 13.73 1.65
N ASN A 94 -15.69 12.72 2.43
CA ASN A 94 -14.28 12.54 2.74
C ASN A 94 -13.61 11.86 1.54
N PRO A 95 -12.60 12.47 0.90
CA PRO A 95 -11.93 11.89 -0.28
C PRO A 95 -11.24 10.56 0.01
N ARG A 96 -11.02 10.23 1.29
CA ARG A 96 -10.47 8.95 1.76
C ARG A 96 -11.52 7.91 2.14
N SER A 97 -12.81 8.25 2.01
CA SER A 97 -13.89 7.29 2.22
C SER A 97 -14.31 6.73 0.87
N THR A 98 -14.22 5.41 0.73
CA THR A 98 -14.65 4.66 -0.44
C THR A 98 -15.80 3.74 -0.07
N VAL A 99 -16.47 3.15 -1.06
CA VAL A 99 -17.50 2.12 -0.82
C VAL A 99 -16.93 0.98 0.04
N GLY A 100 -15.68 0.57 -0.21
CA GLY A 100 -15.02 -0.50 0.54
C GLY A 100 -14.76 -0.15 2.00
N THR A 101 -14.46 1.11 2.33
CA THR A 101 -14.27 1.53 3.73
C THR A 101 -15.60 1.71 4.45
N VAL A 102 -16.65 2.19 3.76
CA VAL A 102 -18.00 2.36 4.36
C VAL A 102 -18.65 1.02 4.67
N THR A 103 -18.44 0.01 3.81
CA THR A 103 -18.97 -1.34 3.98
C THR A 103 -18.06 -2.26 4.80
N GLU A 104 -16.91 -1.77 5.26
CA GLU A 104 -15.83 -2.53 5.92
C GLU A 104 -15.26 -3.70 5.10
N ILE A 105 -15.72 -3.93 3.86
CA ILE A 105 -15.20 -4.96 2.96
C ILE A 105 -13.69 -4.76 2.72
N TYR A 106 -13.24 -3.51 2.62
CA TYR A 106 -11.83 -3.20 2.46
C TYR A 106 -11.01 -3.67 3.67
N ASP A 107 -11.57 -3.62 4.88
CA ASP A 107 -10.87 -4.03 6.09
C ASP A 107 -10.63 -5.55 6.11
N TYR A 108 -11.61 -6.32 5.62
CA TYR A 108 -11.43 -7.75 5.37
C TYR A 108 -10.42 -8.03 4.26
N PHE A 109 -10.40 -7.25 3.17
CA PHE A 109 -9.37 -7.39 2.15
C PHE A 109 -7.96 -7.16 2.71
N ARG A 110 -7.77 -6.12 3.54
CA ARG A 110 -6.48 -5.88 4.19
C ARG A 110 -6.02 -7.08 5.03
N LEU A 111 -6.94 -7.72 5.76
CA LEU A 111 -6.65 -8.92 6.54
C LEU A 111 -6.32 -10.11 5.64
N LEU A 112 -7.09 -10.30 4.55
CA LEU A 112 -6.87 -11.38 3.59
C LEU A 112 -5.48 -11.30 2.97
N TYR A 113 -5.12 -10.13 2.42
CA TYR A 113 -3.81 -9.91 1.81
C TYR A 113 -2.66 -9.99 2.81
N ALA A 114 -2.88 -9.60 4.08
CA ALA A 114 -1.85 -9.75 5.09
C ALA A 114 -1.62 -11.21 5.52
N ARG A 115 -2.64 -12.06 5.46
CA ARG A 115 -2.56 -13.44 5.94
C ARG A 115 -2.15 -14.45 4.88
N ILE A 116 -2.66 -14.30 3.66
CA ILE A 116 -2.44 -15.26 2.57
C ILE A 116 -1.91 -14.59 1.29
N GLY A 117 -1.52 -13.32 1.37
CA GLY A 117 -0.92 -12.63 0.24
C GLY A 117 0.49 -13.13 -0.03
N HIS A 118 0.75 -13.45 -1.30
CA HIS A 118 2.08 -13.77 -1.80
C HIS A 118 2.76 -12.47 -2.27
N PRO A 119 3.76 -11.93 -1.56
CA PRO A 119 4.41 -10.69 -1.95
C PRO A 119 5.38 -10.94 -3.12
N PHE A 120 5.41 -10.01 -4.07
CA PHE A 120 6.32 -10.07 -5.21
C PHE A 120 7.27 -8.88 -5.24
N CYS A 121 8.50 -9.12 -5.69
CA CYS A 121 9.48 -8.05 -5.90
C CYS A 121 9.05 -7.16 -7.08
N PRO A 122 8.91 -5.83 -6.91
CA PRO A 122 8.47 -4.95 -7.98
C PRO A 122 9.47 -4.79 -9.14
N LYS A 123 10.73 -5.21 -8.96
CA LYS A 123 11.77 -5.12 -10.02
C LYS A 123 11.90 -6.40 -10.84
N CYS A 124 11.90 -7.56 -10.20
CA CYS A 124 12.18 -8.84 -10.86
C CYS A 124 10.99 -9.82 -10.82
N ASN A 125 9.87 -9.43 -10.20
CA ASN A 125 8.64 -10.22 -10.10
C ASN A 125 8.80 -11.63 -9.48
N LEU A 126 9.86 -11.83 -8.70
CA LEU A 126 10.05 -13.05 -7.91
C LEU A 126 9.26 -12.95 -6.61
N GLU A 127 8.66 -14.06 -6.20
CA GLU A 127 7.97 -14.17 -4.92
C GLU A 127 8.97 -14.02 -3.76
N ILE A 128 8.62 -13.20 -2.78
CA ILE A 128 9.43 -12.95 -1.58
C ILE A 128 8.87 -13.81 -0.45
N SER A 129 9.50 -14.96 -0.19
CA SER A 129 9.09 -15.82 0.93
C SER A 129 10.01 -15.64 2.13
N LYS A 130 9.43 -15.47 3.32
CA LYS A 130 10.12 -15.69 4.60
C LYS A 130 10.20 -17.20 4.84
N LEU A 131 11.39 -17.73 5.12
CA LEU A 131 11.58 -19.14 5.45
C LEU A 131 12.32 -19.25 6.77
N SER A 132 11.83 -20.09 7.68
CA SER A 132 12.57 -20.47 8.88
C SER A 132 13.82 -21.29 8.52
N PRO A 133 14.85 -21.34 9.38
CA PRO A 133 16.03 -22.18 9.14
C PRO A 133 15.67 -23.63 8.84
N GLU A 134 14.68 -24.20 9.54
CA GLU A 134 14.20 -25.56 9.29
C GLU A 134 13.55 -25.73 7.91
N GLU A 135 12.74 -24.76 7.46
CA GLU A 135 12.11 -24.77 6.14
C GLU A 135 13.15 -24.61 5.02
N ILE A 136 14.18 -23.78 5.24
CA ILE A 136 15.30 -23.63 4.31
C ILE A 136 16.02 -24.97 4.16
N VAL A 137 16.34 -25.64 5.26
CA VAL A 137 16.99 -26.97 5.23
C VAL A 137 16.13 -28.00 4.52
N ASN A 138 14.82 -28.05 4.81
CA ASN A 138 13.90 -28.98 4.13
C ASN A 138 13.84 -28.71 2.61
N LYS A 139 13.76 -27.45 2.18
CA LYS A 139 13.80 -27.09 0.76
C LYS A 139 15.14 -27.44 0.10
N ILE A 140 16.26 -27.22 0.78
CA ILE A 140 17.60 -27.61 0.30
C ILE A 140 17.64 -29.12 0.08
N ILE A 141 17.14 -29.91 1.04
CA ILE A 141 17.06 -31.37 0.94
C ILE A 141 16.20 -31.80 -0.26
N ASP A 142 15.03 -31.18 -0.46
CA ASP A 142 14.14 -31.50 -1.58
C ASP A 142 14.79 -31.18 -2.94
N ILE A 143 15.53 -30.07 -3.03
CA ILE A 143 16.28 -29.68 -4.24
C ILE A 143 17.41 -30.67 -4.50
N ILE A 144 18.20 -31.01 -3.47
CA ILE A 144 19.27 -32.01 -3.56
C ILE A 144 18.71 -33.36 -4.01
N GLU A 145 17.56 -33.78 -3.48
CA GLU A 145 16.91 -35.05 -3.86
C GLU A 145 16.50 -35.07 -5.33
N LYS A 146 15.89 -33.97 -5.82
CA LYS A 146 15.56 -33.82 -7.25
C LYS A 146 16.79 -33.89 -8.14
N TRP A 147 17.85 -33.15 -7.79
CA TRP A 147 19.07 -33.14 -8.58
C TRP A 147 19.82 -34.49 -8.56
N LEU A 148 19.78 -35.23 -7.45
CA LEU A 148 20.37 -36.58 -7.39
C LEU A 148 19.55 -37.62 -8.17
N LEU A 149 18.24 -37.40 -8.38
CA LEU A 149 17.39 -38.25 -9.20
C LEU A 149 17.68 -38.13 -10.70
N GLU A 150 18.08 -36.94 -11.16
CA GLU A 150 18.44 -36.67 -12.57
C GLU A 150 19.69 -37.43 -13.02
N ASP A 151 20.73 -37.47 -12.18
CA ASP A 151 22.00 -38.13 -12.46
C ASP A 151 22.39 -39.08 -11.31
N LYS A 152 21.96 -40.34 -11.39
CA LYS A 152 22.16 -41.36 -10.33
C LYS A 152 23.58 -41.92 -10.24
N ILE A 153 24.47 -41.56 -11.17
CA ILE A 153 25.76 -42.23 -11.39
C ILE A 153 26.95 -41.42 -10.86
N LYS A 154 26.92 -40.08 -10.97
CA LYS A 154 28.05 -39.22 -10.57
C LYS A 154 27.79 -38.51 -9.24
N PRO A 155 28.82 -38.35 -8.38
CA PRO A 155 28.72 -37.47 -7.22
C PRO A 155 28.51 -36.04 -7.68
N LYS A 156 27.44 -35.40 -7.18
CA LYS A 156 27.22 -33.95 -7.36
C LYS A 156 27.84 -33.19 -6.19
N LYS A 157 28.42 -32.02 -6.47
CA LYS A 157 29.05 -31.15 -5.48
C LYS A 157 28.12 -29.98 -5.18
N PHE A 158 27.88 -29.73 -3.89
CA PHE A 158 27.05 -28.64 -3.44
C PHE A 158 27.87 -27.71 -2.57
N THR A 159 27.74 -26.41 -2.81
CA THR A 159 28.39 -25.38 -2.00
C THR A 159 27.34 -24.49 -1.38
N ILE A 160 27.38 -24.34 -0.06
CA ILE A 160 26.53 -23.38 0.67
C ILE A 160 27.33 -22.10 0.84
N THR A 161 26.76 -21.00 0.33
CA THR A 161 27.36 -19.67 0.44
C THR A 161 26.43 -18.71 1.16
N SER A 162 27.00 -17.83 2.00
CA SER A 162 26.29 -16.71 2.61
C SER A 162 26.63 -15.43 1.86
N SER A 163 25.59 -14.75 1.37
CA SER A 163 25.74 -13.55 0.53
C SER A 163 25.90 -12.31 1.42
N LEU A 164 27.13 -11.81 1.56
CA LEU A 164 27.47 -10.69 2.44
C LEU A 164 27.32 -9.35 1.73
N VAL A 165 27.70 -9.30 0.46
CA VAL A 165 27.65 -8.09 -0.37
C VAL A 165 27.09 -8.45 -1.74
N ILE A 166 26.08 -7.71 -2.19
CA ILE A 166 25.44 -7.90 -3.50
C ILE A 166 25.53 -6.58 -4.26
N GLU A 167 26.26 -6.58 -5.38
CA GLU A 167 26.43 -5.43 -6.30
C GLU A 167 26.76 -4.06 -5.64
N LYS A 168 27.55 -4.04 -4.57
CA LYS A 168 27.96 -2.78 -3.92
C LYS A 168 29.36 -2.36 -4.33
N LYS A 169 29.60 -1.05 -4.41
CA LYS A 169 30.91 -0.46 -4.66
C LYS A 169 31.72 -0.37 -3.37
N GLY A 170 32.99 -0.78 -3.40
CA GLY A 170 33.87 -0.70 -2.23
C GLY A 170 35.07 -1.65 -2.30
N GLU A 171 36.05 -1.40 -1.44
CA GLU A 171 37.27 -2.22 -1.28
C GLU A 171 37.08 -3.42 -0.34
N PHE A 172 36.14 -3.34 0.60
CA PHE A 172 35.76 -4.40 1.55
C PHE A 172 36.91 -5.08 2.34
N SER A 173 38.08 -4.44 2.49
CA SER A 173 39.24 -4.99 3.22
C SER A 173 38.93 -5.36 4.68
N SER A 174 38.15 -4.52 5.38
CA SER A 174 37.70 -4.81 6.75
C SER A 174 36.78 -6.03 6.85
N LEU A 175 36.00 -6.31 5.80
CA LEU A 175 35.12 -7.47 5.74
C LEU A 175 35.93 -8.77 5.61
N PHE A 176 36.97 -8.79 4.76
CA PHE A 176 37.86 -9.95 4.64
C PHE A 176 38.63 -10.25 5.94
N ASN A 177 39.14 -9.23 6.63
CA ASN A 177 39.80 -9.40 7.92
C ASN A 177 38.85 -9.98 8.98
N ASN A 178 37.60 -9.52 9.02
CA ASN A 178 36.58 -10.07 9.92
C ASN A 178 36.24 -11.53 9.59
N LEU A 179 36.21 -11.91 8.31
CA LEU A 179 35.97 -13.30 7.90
C LEU A 179 37.13 -14.22 8.30
N LYS A 180 38.39 -13.77 8.13
CA LYS A 180 39.58 -14.48 8.63
C LYS A 180 39.52 -14.68 10.14
N ALA A 181 39.18 -13.64 10.89
CA ALA A 181 39.07 -13.70 12.35
C ALA A 181 37.97 -14.68 12.81
N LYS A 182 36.92 -14.87 12.02
CA LYS A 182 35.85 -15.85 12.26
C LYS A 182 36.19 -17.27 11.77
N GLY A 183 37.39 -17.48 11.21
CA GLY A 183 37.87 -18.79 10.76
C GLY A 183 37.31 -19.25 9.41
N PHE A 184 36.98 -18.32 8.52
CA PHE A 184 36.67 -18.66 7.13
C PHE A 184 37.93 -18.66 6.28
N ASP A 185 38.07 -19.66 5.41
CA ASP A 185 39.23 -19.80 4.52
C ASP A 185 38.91 -19.38 3.08
N ARG A 186 37.63 -19.47 2.66
CA ARG A 186 37.22 -19.31 1.26
C ARG A 186 36.09 -18.31 1.10
N VAL A 187 36.21 -17.49 0.06
CA VAL A 187 35.19 -16.53 -0.38
C VAL A 187 34.99 -16.64 -1.87
N VAL A 188 33.79 -16.33 -2.36
CA VAL A 188 33.49 -16.17 -3.78
C VAL A 188 33.30 -14.69 -4.05
N ILE A 189 34.13 -14.14 -4.93
CA ILE A 189 34.08 -12.74 -5.35
C ILE A 189 33.77 -12.71 -6.84
N ASP A 190 32.70 -12.02 -7.22
CA ASP A 190 32.29 -11.86 -8.62
C ASP A 190 32.26 -13.20 -9.39
N LYS A 191 31.71 -14.24 -8.74
CA LYS A 191 31.58 -15.63 -9.21
C LYS A 191 32.88 -16.44 -9.28
N LYS A 192 34.01 -15.91 -8.82
CA LYS A 192 35.28 -16.64 -8.74
C LYS A 192 35.62 -16.99 -7.30
N PRO A 193 35.96 -18.25 -7.00
CA PRO A 193 36.44 -18.63 -5.68
C PRO A 193 37.85 -18.06 -5.45
N HIS A 194 38.06 -17.48 -4.27
CA HIS A 194 39.33 -16.95 -3.79
C HIS A 194 39.62 -17.51 -2.40
N SER A 195 40.90 -17.78 -2.12
CA SER A 195 41.35 -18.05 -0.76
C SER A 195 41.47 -16.73 -0.01
N LEU A 196 41.03 -16.69 1.24
CA LEU A 196 41.22 -15.51 2.08
C LEU A 196 42.71 -15.27 2.36
N ASP A 197 43.56 -16.30 2.34
CA ASP A 197 45.01 -16.16 2.55
C ASP A 197 45.72 -15.33 1.47
N GLU A 198 45.10 -15.16 0.30
CA GLU A 198 45.62 -14.31 -0.77
C GLU A 198 45.36 -12.83 -0.46
N ASP A 199 46.22 -11.94 -0.98
CA ASP A 199 46.00 -10.49 -0.91
C ASP A 199 44.92 -10.07 -1.90
N ILE A 200 43.68 -10.02 -1.43
CA ILE A 200 42.50 -9.62 -2.22
C ILE A 200 42.40 -8.10 -2.25
N ILE A 201 42.62 -7.50 -3.43
CA ILE A 201 42.46 -6.06 -3.65
C ILE A 201 41.30 -5.82 -4.62
N LEU A 202 40.24 -5.15 -4.14
CA LEU A 202 39.08 -4.77 -4.94
C LEU A 202 39.11 -3.29 -5.31
N ILE A 203 38.62 -2.94 -6.49
CA ILE A 203 38.65 -1.56 -6.98
C ILE A 203 37.41 -0.82 -6.44
N LYS A 204 37.58 0.23 -5.63
CA LYS A 204 36.46 0.98 -5.00
C LYS A 204 35.35 1.42 -5.95
N THR A 205 35.66 1.70 -7.21
CA THR A 205 34.70 2.24 -8.19
C THR A 205 33.79 1.18 -8.80
N ASN A 206 34.20 -0.09 -8.75
CA ASN A 206 33.47 -1.21 -9.33
C ASN A 206 32.49 -1.80 -8.33
N LYS A 207 31.39 -2.35 -8.86
CA LYS A 207 30.44 -3.12 -8.05
C LYS A 207 30.98 -4.53 -7.87
N HIS A 208 30.95 -5.03 -6.65
CA HIS A 208 31.39 -6.36 -6.29
C HIS A 208 30.28 -7.15 -5.61
N THR A 209 30.26 -8.46 -5.83
CA THR A 209 29.43 -9.43 -5.12
C THR A 209 30.35 -10.36 -4.33
N ILE A 210 30.16 -10.43 -3.01
CA ILE A 210 31.03 -11.17 -2.10
C ILE A 210 30.19 -12.16 -1.31
N GLU A 211 30.56 -13.42 -1.38
CA GLU A 211 29.89 -14.53 -0.68
C GLU A 211 30.91 -15.32 0.13
N ALA A 212 30.61 -15.62 1.40
CA ALA A 212 31.44 -16.51 2.20
C ALA A 212 31.03 -17.96 1.94
N VAL A 213 32.01 -18.84 1.71
CA VAL A 213 31.75 -20.28 1.59
C VAL A 213 31.67 -20.86 3.00
N ILE A 214 30.53 -21.43 3.36
CA ILE A 214 30.31 -22.02 4.69
C ILE A 214 30.70 -23.48 4.67
N ASP A 215 30.14 -24.23 3.72
CA ASP A 215 30.36 -25.64 3.59
C ASP A 215 30.38 -26.05 2.11
N ASN A 216 31.14 -27.12 1.82
CA ASN A 216 31.23 -27.74 0.52
C ASN A 216 31.23 -29.25 0.70
N PHE A 217 30.22 -29.92 0.15
CA PHE A 217 30.04 -31.36 0.32
C PHE A 217 29.63 -32.02 -1.00
N SER A 218 29.99 -33.29 -1.16
CA SER A 218 29.63 -34.08 -2.33
C SER A 218 28.71 -35.23 -1.93
N LEU A 219 27.60 -35.41 -2.66
CA LEU A 219 26.62 -36.46 -2.37
C LEU A 219 26.46 -37.43 -3.53
N ASN A 220 26.28 -38.71 -3.18
CA ASN A 220 25.94 -39.79 -4.09
C ASN A 220 24.51 -40.26 -3.82
N TYR A 221 23.79 -40.65 -4.88
CA TYR A 221 22.42 -41.13 -4.80
C TYR A 221 22.26 -42.33 -3.84
N LYS A 222 23.22 -43.27 -3.84
CA LYS A 222 23.18 -44.46 -2.97
C LYS A 222 23.20 -44.11 -1.48
N ASN A 223 24.08 -43.19 -1.08
CA ASN A 223 24.23 -42.79 0.32
C ASN A 223 23.03 -41.97 0.79
N PHE A 224 22.45 -41.14 -0.08
CA PHE A 224 21.31 -40.29 0.25
C PHE A 224 20.00 -41.07 0.48
N LYS A 225 19.93 -42.33 0.00
CA LYS A 225 18.76 -43.20 0.20
C LYS A 225 18.68 -43.78 1.62
N ASP A 226 19.78 -43.81 2.35
CA ASP A 226 19.81 -44.28 3.74
C ASP A 226 19.21 -43.22 4.67
N GLN A 227 18.18 -43.61 5.44
CA GLN A 227 17.48 -42.70 6.35
C GLN A 227 18.41 -42.09 7.42
N LEU A 228 19.35 -42.89 7.94
CA LEU A 228 20.32 -42.42 8.94
C LEU A 228 21.25 -41.34 8.36
N PHE A 229 21.70 -41.51 7.12
CA PHE A 229 22.57 -40.55 6.45
C PHE A 229 21.82 -39.26 6.10
N LYS A 230 20.56 -39.36 5.67
CA LYS A 230 19.68 -38.20 5.44
C LYS A 230 19.47 -37.38 6.73
N ALA A 231 19.30 -38.04 7.88
CA ALA A 231 19.17 -37.37 9.18
C ALA A 231 20.47 -36.66 9.60
N GLN A 232 21.64 -37.30 9.40
CA GLN A 232 22.94 -36.69 9.69
C GLN A 232 23.21 -35.47 8.81
N ILE A 233 22.94 -35.56 7.51
CA ILE A 233 23.05 -34.41 6.60
C ILE A 233 22.11 -33.29 7.02
N LYS A 234 20.86 -33.61 7.39
CA LYS A 234 19.90 -32.60 7.84
C LYS A 234 20.41 -31.82 9.06
N SER A 235 21.01 -32.50 10.04
CA SER A 235 21.60 -31.85 11.22
C SER A 235 22.77 -30.94 10.83
N ARG A 236 23.68 -31.42 9.97
CA ARG A 236 24.81 -30.63 9.47
C ARG A 236 24.36 -29.39 8.70
N LEU A 237 23.42 -29.57 7.77
CA LEU A 237 22.84 -28.48 6.99
C LEU A 237 22.15 -27.44 7.87
N PHE A 238 21.53 -27.84 8.97
CA PHE A 238 20.90 -26.91 9.91
C PHE A 238 21.95 -26.01 10.58
N GLU A 239 23.05 -26.58 11.07
CA GLU A 239 24.18 -25.82 11.63
C GLU A 239 24.79 -24.87 10.59
N ASP A 240 24.99 -25.34 9.35
CA ASP A 240 25.52 -24.53 8.25
C ASP A 240 24.58 -23.38 7.86
N VAL A 241 23.26 -23.64 7.84
CA VAL A 241 22.25 -22.63 7.55
C VAL A 241 22.19 -21.57 8.65
N GLU A 242 22.17 -21.96 9.92
CA GLU A 242 22.21 -21.00 11.04
C GLU A 242 23.49 -20.15 11.02
N LYS A 243 24.65 -20.79 10.80
CA LYS A 243 25.92 -20.09 10.66
C LYS A 243 25.87 -19.12 9.47
N GLY A 244 25.33 -19.55 8.33
CA GLY A 244 25.23 -18.72 7.14
C GLY A 244 24.30 -17.52 7.27
N LEU A 245 23.13 -17.74 7.87
CA LEU A 245 22.12 -16.72 8.11
C LEU A 245 22.59 -15.67 9.12
N SER A 246 23.33 -16.07 10.16
CA SER A 246 23.90 -15.15 11.16
C SER A 246 25.09 -14.34 10.64
N LEU A 247 25.79 -14.83 9.63
CA LEU A 247 26.89 -14.11 8.97
C LEU A 247 26.42 -13.05 7.98
N SER A 248 25.30 -13.30 7.30
CA SER A 248 24.63 -12.32 6.44
C SER A 248 23.47 -11.65 7.19
N ASP A 249 22.73 -10.80 6.49
CA ASP A 249 21.48 -10.24 7.00
C ASP A 249 20.29 -11.19 6.75
N GLY A 250 20.47 -12.49 7.02
CA GLY A 250 19.47 -13.54 6.78
C GLY A 250 19.35 -13.99 5.32
N LEU A 251 20.48 -14.08 4.59
CA LEU A 251 20.56 -14.54 3.20
C LEU A 251 21.53 -15.70 3.03
N ILE A 252 21.08 -16.78 2.40
CA ILE A 252 21.91 -17.95 2.13
C ILE A 252 21.62 -18.48 0.73
N SER A 253 22.61 -19.09 0.09
CA SER A 253 22.44 -19.71 -1.22
C SER A 253 23.04 -21.11 -1.28
N LEU A 254 22.34 -21.97 -2.01
CA LEU A 254 22.78 -23.29 -2.42
C LEU A 254 23.22 -23.21 -3.88
N ASN A 255 24.48 -23.55 -4.14
CA ASN A 255 25.05 -23.58 -5.48
C ASN A 255 25.37 -25.03 -5.88
N ASP A 256 24.93 -25.43 -7.07
CA ASP A 256 25.43 -26.59 -7.83
C ASP A 256 26.29 -26.07 -9.01
N ASP A 257 26.95 -26.96 -9.74
CA ASP A 257 27.81 -26.64 -10.89
C ASP A 257 27.06 -25.86 -12.00
N LYS A 258 25.72 -25.85 -12.00
CA LYS A 258 24.87 -25.21 -13.03
C LYS A 258 23.92 -24.14 -12.52
N GLU A 259 23.36 -24.32 -11.32
CA GLU A 259 22.26 -23.50 -10.81
C GLU A 259 22.51 -23.00 -9.38
N LYS A 260 21.99 -21.79 -9.12
CA LYS A 260 22.08 -21.11 -7.82
C LYS A 260 20.68 -20.84 -7.28
N HIS A 261 20.37 -21.39 -6.12
CA HIS A 261 19.15 -21.12 -5.37
C HIS A 261 19.46 -20.24 -4.17
N ILE A 262 18.68 -19.19 -3.96
CA ILE A 262 18.87 -18.25 -2.86
C ILE A 262 17.64 -18.30 -1.95
N PHE A 263 17.89 -18.29 -0.64
CA PHE A 263 16.89 -18.33 0.42
C PHE A 263 17.10 -17.13 1.35
N SER A 264 16.01 -16.67 1.96
CA SER A 264 16.05 -15.61 2.96
C SER A 264 15.21 -15.93 4.18
N GLU A 265 15.77 -15.63 5.35
CA GLU A 265 15.07 -15.67 6.65
C GLU A 265 14.17 -14.44 6.85
N LYS A 266 14.45 -13.36 6.11
CA LYS A 266 13.65 -12.13 6.10
C LYS A 266 12.80 -12.08 4.83
N PHE A 267 11.79 -11.22 4.79
CA PHE A 267 11.07 -10.93 3.54
C PHE A 267 11.96 -10.11 2.59
N SER A 268 13.05 -10.69 2.09
CA SER A 268 14.01 -10.02 1.22
C SER A 268 14.08 -10.68 -0.15
N CYS A 269 14.02 -9.87 -1.21
CA CYS A 269 14.22 -10.34 -2.56
C CYS A 269 15.70 -10.72 -2.77
N PRO A 270 15.98 -11.97 -3.17
CA PRO A 270 17.35 -12.45 -3.39
C PRO A 270 18.18 -11.67 -4.40
N ASN A 271 17.55 -11.19 -5.47
CA ASN A 271 18.25 -10.61 -6.61
C ASN A 271 18.37 -9.08 -6.51
N CYS A 272 17.31 -8.43 -6.04
CA CYS A 272 17.23 -6.97 -6.00
C CYS A 272 17.57 -6.38 -4.63
N ASN A 273 17.79 -7.22 -3.62
CA ASN A 273 18.05 -6.85 -2.23
C ASN A 273 17.00 -5.88 -1.64
N ILE A 274 15.75 -6.01 -2.12
CA ILE A 274 14.61 -5.27 -1.59
C ILE A 274 14.09 -6.06 -0.40
N SER A 275 14.19 -5.51 0.79
CA SER A 275 13.54 -6.03 1.98
C SER A 275 12.15 -5.41 2.13
N LEU A 276 11.16 -6.26 2.38
CA LEU A 276 9.85 -5.88 2.85
C LEU A 276 9.84 -6.02 4.38
N PRO A 277 9.19 -5.09 5.10
CA PRO A 277 8.88 -5.29 6.51
C PRO A 277 7.85 -6.42 6.67
N GLU A 278 7.56 -6.81 7.92
CA GLU A 278 6.52 -7.80 8.18
C GLU A 278 5.18 -7.34 7.60
N ILE A 279 4.49 -8.27 6.92
CA ILE A 279 3.26 -7.97 6.21
C ILE A 279 2.12 -7.87 7.23
N GLU A 280 1.72 -6.63 7.52
CA GLU A 280 0.58 -6.33 8.38
C GLU A 280 -0.61 -5.78 7.58
N SER A 281 -1.83 -5.95 8.11
CA SER A 281 -3.04 -5.40 7.50
C SER A 281 -2.97 -3.88 7.29
N ARG A 282 -2.23 -3.17 8.14
CA ARG A 282 -2.03 -1.71 8.06
C ARG A 282 -1.24 -1.28 6.83
N MET A 283 -0.40 -2.15 6.27
CA MET A 283 0.34 -1.88 5.02
C MET A 283 -0.58 -1.81 3.80
N PHE A 284 -1.76 -2.43 3.88
CA PHE A 284 -2.77 -2.35 2.83
C PHE A 284 -3.75 -1.20 3.07
N SER A 285 -3.53 -0.36 4.08
CA SER A 285 -4.39 0.79 4.35
C SER A 285 -3.83 2.06 3.71
N PHE A 286 -4.53 2.60 2.70
CA PHE A 286 -4.21 3.91 2.14
C PHE A 286 -4.47 5.08 3.12
N ASN A 287 -5.15 4.81 4.25
CA ASN A 287 -5.33 5.77 5.35
C ASN A 287 -4.17 5.77 6.35
N SER A 288 -3.29 4.77 6.30
CA SER A 288 -2.08 4.68 7.12
C SER A 288 -0.87 5.16 6.32
N PRO A 289 0.07 5.92 6.91
CA PRO A 289 1.32 6.29 6.24
C PRO A 289 2.12 5.09 5.71
N LEU A 290 1.98 3.91 6.34
CA LEU A 290 2.67 2.68 5.94
C LEU A 290 2.17 2.10 4.61
N GLY A 291 0.87 2.26 4.31
CA GLY A 291 0.23 1.74 3.09
C GLY A 291 -0.16 2.81 2.08
N ALA A 292 -0.04 4.09 2.46
CA ALA A 292 -0.36 5.19 1.60
C ALA A 292 0.74 5.42 0.56
N CYS A 293 0.34 5.62 -0.70
CA CYS A 293 1.25 6.09 -1.74
C CYS A 293 1.90 7.42 -1.32
N ILE A 294 3.23 7.53 -1.47
CA ILE A 294 4.01 8.70 -1.08
C ILE A 294 3.59 9.95 -1.87
N THR A 295 3.27 9.79 -3.16
CA THR A 295 2.95 10.90 -4.06
C THR A 295 1.59 11.52 -3.75
N CYS A 296 0.54 10.71 -3.62
CA CYS A 296 -0.83 11.19 -3.39
C CYS A 296 -1.27 11.13 -1.92
N LYS A 297 -0.43 10.61 -1.02
CA LYS A 297 -0.73 10.42 0.42
C LYS A 297 -2.04 9.65 0.64
N GLY A 298 -2.27 8.63 -0.17
CA GLY A 298 -3.44 7.76 -0.11
C GLY A 298 -4.74 8.35 -0.66
N LEU A 299 -4.71 9.49 -1.34
CA LEU A 299 -5.89 10.09 -1.99
C LEU A 299 -6.27 9.40 -3.31
N GLY A 300 -5.32 8.72 -3.96
CA GLY A 300 -5.53 8.08 -5.26
C GLY A 300 -5.51 9.02 -6.46
N TYR A 301 -5.47 10.34 -6.24
CA TYR A 301 -5.33 11.34 -7.30
C TYR A 301 -4.36 12.45 -6.88
N VAL A 302 -3.80 13.14 -7.88
CA VAL A 302 -3.01 14.36 -7.73
C VAL A 302 -3.64 15.44 -8.59
N PHE A 303 -3.63 16.68 -8.11
CA PHE A 303 -4.11 17.80 -8.89
C PHE A 303 -3.01 18.24 -9.85
N TYR A 304 -3.29 18.17 -11.15
CA TYR A 304 -2.48 18.75 -12.20
C TYR A 304 -3.31 19.76 -12.97
N ILE A 305 -2.63 20.73 -13.59
CA ILE A 305 -3.29 21.67 -14.49
C ILE A 305 -3.49 20.96 -15.82
N ASP A 306 -4.74 20.86 -16.27
CA ASP A 306 -5.07 20.35 -17.59
C ASP A 306 -4.86 21.48 -18.64
N PRO A 307 -3.89 21.34 -19.57
CA PRO A 307 -3.62 22.35 -20.57
C PRO A 307 -4.81 22.67 -21.47
N ASP A 308 -5.70 21.70 -21.72
CA ASP A 308 -6.89 21.91 -22.55
C ASP A 308 -7.96 22.75 -21.83
N LEU A 309 -8.01 22.70 -20.49
CA LEU A 309 -8.88 23.58 -19.69
C LEU A 309 -8.31 24.99 -19.52
N VAL A 310 -7.02 25.20 -19.80
CA VAL A 310 -6.37 26.52 -19.74
C VAL A 310 -6.62 27.32 -21.02
N ILE A 311 -6.79 26.66 -22.15
CA ILE A 311 -6.88 27.30 -23.48
C ILE A 311 -8.22 27.02 -24.15
N ASN A 312 -8.95 28.09 -24.50
CA ASN A 312 -10.02 28.01 -25.47
C ASN A 312 -9.47 28.17 -26.90
N LYS A 313 -9.38 27.05 -27.62
CA LYS A 313 -8.84 26.98 -28.99
C LYS A 313 -9.64 27.82 -30.01
N ASN A 314 -10.89 28.18 -29.70
CA ASN A 314 -11.77 28.95 -30.57
C ASN A 314 -11.65 30.47 -30.42
N LEU A 315 -10.82 30.95 -29.49
CA LEU A 315 -10.58 32.37 -29.27
C LEU A 315 -9.12 32.72 -29.54
N SER A 316 -8.86 33.96 -29.92
CA SER A 316 -7.51 34.52 -29.94
C SER A 316 -7.03 34.91 -28.54
N ILE A 317 -5.74 35.23 -28.39
CA ILE A 317 -5.19 35.68 -27.11
C ILE A 317 -5.81 37.04 -26.70
N ASN A 318 -6.08 37.92 -27.67
CA ASN A 318 -6.74 39.20 -27.44
C ASN A 318 -8.20 39.05 -26.96
N GLU A 319 -8.91 38.04 -27.46
CA GLU A 319 -10.29 37.72 -27.05
C GLU A 319 -10.37 36.93 -25.74
N GLY A 320 -9.22 36.69 -25.09
CA GLY A 320 -9.16 35.97 -23.82
C GLY A 320 -9.12 34.45 -23.96
N GLY A 321 -8.57 33.93 -25.06
CA GLY A 321 -8.43 32.49 -25.29
C GLY A 321 -7.54 31.75 -24.28
N ILE A 322 -6.76 32.46 -23.46
CA ILE A 322 -6.10 31.90 -22.27
C ILE A 322 -7.03 32.16 -21.07
N ILE A 323 -7.78 31.14 -20.65
CA ILE A 323 -8.92 31.26 -19.73
C ILE A 323 -8.55 31.91 -18.38
N PRO A 324 -7.47 31.48 -17.68
CA PRO A 324 -7.05 32.12 -16.42
C PRO A 324 -6.62 33.59 -16.60
N PHE A 325 -6.30 33.98 -17.84
CA PHE A 325 -5.73 35.26 -18.22
C PHE A 325 -6.60 36.01 -19.23
N ASN A 326 -7.91 35.75 -19.22
CA ASN A 326 -8.84 36.27 -20.22
C ASN A 326 -8.86 37.81 -20.32
N LYS A 327 -8.52 38.51 -19.23
CA LYS A 327 -8.48 39.98 -19.16
C LYS A 327 -7.09 40.60 -19.28
N VAL A 328 -6.05 39.82 -19.60
CA VAL A 328 -4.66 40.29 -19.52
C VAL A 328 -4.35 41.48 -20.44
N PHE A 329 -5.06 41.63 -21.57
CA PHE A 329 -4.85 42.76 -22.49
C PHE A 329 -5.84 43.92 -22.34
N TYR A 330 -6.78 43.86 -21.39
CA TYR A 330 -7.73 44.96 -21.15
C TYR A 330 -7.05 46.18 -20.51
N ASN A 331 -6.10 45.94 -19.60
CA ASN A 331 -5.33 46.98 -18.92
C ASN A 331 -3.83 46.82 -19.23
N VAL A 332 -3.12 47.94 -19.39
CA VAL A 332 -1.66 47.94 -19.60
C VAL A 332 -0.94 47.67 -18.28
N SER A 333 -0.88 46.40 -17.89
CA SER A 333 -0.10 45.91 -16.74
C SER A 333 1.34 45.56 -17.14
N TRP A 334 2.25 45.46 -16.17
CA TRP A 334 3.59 44.93 -16.39
C TRP A 334 3.55 43.54 -17.06
N PHE A 335 2.67 42.64 -16.59
CA PHE A 335 2.49 41.31 -17.17
C PHE A 335 2.00 41.36 -18.63
N SER A 336 1.08 42.28 -18.97
CA SER A 336 0.62 42.46 -20.35
C SER A 336 1.74 42.91 -21.29
N ARG A 337 2.67 43.76 -20.82
CA ARG A 337 3.84 44.21 -21.59
C ARG A 337 4.82 43.06 -21.80
N LEU A 338 5.10 42.30 -20.75
CA LEU A 338 5.95 41.12 -20.81
C LEU A 338 5.40 40.07 -21.77
N LEU A 339 4.09 39.78 -21.69
CA LEU A 339 3.43 38.84 -22.59
C LEU A 339 3.52 39.31 -24.05
N ARG A 340 3.39 40.61 -24.34
CA ARG A 340 3.59 41.14 -25.71
C ARG A 340 5.00 40.93 -26.22
N VAL A 341 6.02 41.15 -25.39
CA VAL A 341 7.44 40.90 -25.76
C VAL A 341 7.66 39.41 -26.02
N PHE A 342 7.12 38.54 -25.15
CA PHE A 342 7.16 37.09 -25.31
C PHE A 342 6.54 36.62 -26.63
N LEU A 343 5.33 37.12 -26.95
CA LEU A 343 4.61 36.78 -28.18
C LEU A 343 5.39 37.23 -29.42
N LYS A 344 5.98 38.45 -29.39
CA LYS A 344 6.79 38.99 -30.49
C LYS A 344 8.04 38.15 -30.74
N ASP A 345 8.80 37.82 -29.69
CA ASP A 345 10.03 37.01 -29.78
C ASP A 345 9.77 35.59 -30.29
N ASN A 346 8.62 35.01 -29.93
CA ASN A 346 8.25 33.66 -30.35
C ASN A 346 7.42 33.61 -31.64
N LYS A 347 7.23 34.76 -32.32
CA LYS A 347 6.43 34.89 -33.54
C LYS A 347 5.01 34.34 -33.38
N ILE A 348 4.40 34.55 -32.21
CA ILE A 348 3.02 34.15 -31.90
C ILE A 348 2.13 35.37 -32.12
N SER A 349 1.13 35.25 -33.00
CA SER A 349 0.18 36.34 -33.23
C SER A 349 -0.88 36.36 -32.12
N SER A 350 -1.14 37.53 -31.52
CA SER A 350 -2.15 37.67 -30.47
C SER A 350 -3.59 37.73 -30.99
N SER A 351 -3.77 37.97 -32.30
CA SER A 351 -5.07 38.08 -32.98
C SER A 351 -5.51 36.81 -33.70
N LYS A 352 -4.61 35.83 -33.88
CA LYS A 352 -4.99 34.54 -34.48
C LYS A 352 -5.70 33.68 -33.46
N LEU A 353 -6.63 32.85 -33.94
CA LEU A 353 -7.28 31.84 -33.11
C LEU A 353 -6.24 30.85 -32.59
N LEU A 354 -6.38 30.42 -31.35
CA LEU A 354 -5.41 29.51 -30.73
C LEU A 354 -5.34 28.15 -31.43
N LYS A 355 -6.40 27.71 -32.11
CA LYS A 355 -6.39 26.51 -32.98
C LYS A 355 -5.50 26.63 -34.22
N GLU A 356 -5.20 27.86 -34.68
CA GLU A 356 -4.39 28.13 -35.87
C GLU A 356 -2.89 28.24 -35.54
N LEU A 357 -2.54 28.22 -34.25
CA LEU A 357 -1.14 28.18 -33.82
C LEU A 357 -0.57 26.77 -34.02
N SER A 358 0.70 26.71 -34.41
CA SER A 358 1.44 25.44 -34.44
C SER A 358 1.60 24.87 -33.03
N GLU A 359 1.71 23.54 -32.92
CA GLU A 359 1.94 22.87 -31.62
C GLU A 359 3.17 23.40 -30.88
N LYS A 360 4.24 23.77 -31.61
CA LYS A 360 5.43 24.39 -31.02
C LYS A 360 5.14 25.76 -30.40
N GLN A 361 4.26 26.55 -31.00
CA GLN A 361 3.84 27.85 -30.46
C GLN A 361 2.93 27.68 -29.25
N LEU A 362 2.00 26.72 -29.31
CA LEU A 362 1.11 26.40 -28.18
C LEU A 362 1.89 25.86 -26.98
N ASN A 363 2.87 24.99 -27.20
CA ASN A 363 3.75 24.48 -26.15
C ASN A 363 4.58 25.60 -25.51
N LYS A 364 5.12 26.53 -26.32
CA LYS A 364 5.80 27.70 -25.77
C LYS A 364 4.88 28.59 -24.94
N LEU A 365 3.62 28.73 -25.35
CA LEU A 365 2.63 29.51 -24.61
C LEU A 365 2.28 28.89 -23.25
N LEU A 366 2.19 27.55 -23.19
CA LEU A 366 1.85 26.80 -21.98
C LEU A 366 3.02 26.60 -21.01
N TYR A 367 4.21 26.29 -21.54
CA TYR A 367 5.38 25.88 -20.74
C TYR A 367 6.52 26.91 -20.73
N GLY A 368 6.37 28.01 -21.47
CA GLY A 368 7.36 29.08 -21.58
C GLY A 368 8.49 28.79 -22.58
N SER A 369 9.49 29.66 -22.59
CA SER A 369 10.73 29.50 -23.36
C SER A 369 11.94 29.60 -22.42
N ASN A 370 13.11 29.15 -22.88
CA ASN A 370 14.36 29.23 -22.10
C ASN A 370 14.87 30.67 -21.88
N LYS A 371 14.19 31.68 -22.42
CA LYS A 371 14.58 33.09 -22.31
C LYS A 371 13.82 33.74 -21.15
N ILE A 372 14.55 34.41 -20.26
CA ILE A 372 13.96 35.20 -19.18
C ILE A 372 13.60 36.59 -19.74
N TYR A 373 12.33 36.96 -19.62
CA TYR A 373 11.81 38.29 -19.96
C TYR A 373 11.71 39.10 -18.66
N LYS A 374 12.25 40.32 -18.65
CA LYS A 374 12.25 41.22 -17.49
C LYS A 374 11.43 42.47 -17.77
#